data_AF-A0AAW3H4B7-F1
#
_entry.id   AF-A0AAW3H4B7-F1
#
_cell.length_a   1.000
_cell.length_b   1.000
_cell.length_c   1.000
_cell.angle_alpha   90.00
_cell.angle_beta   90.00
_cell.angle_gamma   90.00
#
_symmetry.space_group_name_H-M   'P 1'
#
loop_
_entity.id
_entity.type
_entity.pdbx_description
1 polymer ?
#
loop_
_entity_poly.entity_id
_entity_poly.type
_entity_poly.pdbx_seq_one_letter_code
_entity_poly.pdbx_strand_id
1 'polypeptide(L)'
;MLPKKLEETPLGLTTIALYEPHDQLLARFQCLISEGQEGIFIENMTEGMIFYRVCKNGKPIMIPLFYAGEKKILYFQDYHHVKQEDEITLLPHTEEYIFDGSEYDG
;
A
#
# COMPACT_ATOMS: atom_id res chain seq x y z
N MET A 1 -12.73 13.81 15.09
CA MET A 1 -13.06 14.37 13.76
C MET A 1 -12.95 13.23 12.75
N LEU A 2 -13.90 13.09 11.83
CA LEU A 2 -13.78 12.09 10.75
C LEU A 2 -12.61 12.50 9.85
N PRO A 3 -11.77 11.58 9.38
CA PRO A 3 -10.72 11.93 8.43
C PRO A 3 -11.41 12.56 7.22
N LYS A 4 -10.94 13.74 6.82
CA LYS A 4 -11.38 14.40 5.59
C LYS A 4 -11.27 13.36 4.49
N LYS A 5 -12.40 12.94 3.92
CA LYS A 5 -12.41 12.21 2.65
C LYS A 5 -11.56 13.05 1.71
N LEU A 6 -10.37 12.55 1.39
CA LEU A 6 -9.50 13.14 0.38
C LEU A 6 -10.34 13.30 -0.88
N GLU A 7 -10.25 14.47 -1.50
CA GLU A 7 -11.14 14.92 -2.57
C GLU A 7 -11.46 13.82 -3.59
N GLU A 8 -12.76 13.67 -3.84
CA GLU A 8 -13.43 12.90 -4.91
C GLU A 8 -12.60 11.76 -5.51
N THR A 9 -12.47 10.68 -4.75
CA THR A 9 -12.06 9.40 -5.31
C THR A 9 -13.12 8.95 -6.33
N PRO A 10 -12.77 8.72 -7.62
CA PRO A 10 -13.69 8.22 -8.64
C PRO A 10 -14.46 6.98 -8.18
N LEU A 11 -15.72 6.84 -8.62
CA LEU A 11 -16.56 5.66 -8.33
C LEU A 11 -15.82 4.38 -8.73
N GLY A 12 -15.58 3.49 -7.76
CA GLY A 12 -14.86 2.21 -7.95
C GLY A 12 -13.42 2.19 -7.43
N LEU A 13 -12.87 3.32 -6.98
CA LEU A 13 -11.55 3.37 -6.36
C LEU A 13 -11.71 3.51 -4.84
N THR A 14 -10.97 2.70 -4.07
CA THR A 14 -10.89 2.86 -2.60
C THR A 14 -9.57 3.53 -2.27
N THR A 15 -9.65 4.73 -1.69
CA THR A 15 -8.49 5.50 -1.24
C THR A 15 -8.36 5.41 0.27
N ILE A 16 -7.19 5.03 0.77
CA ILE A 16 -6.86 4.99 2.20
C ILE A 16 -5.65 5.89 2.42
N ALA A 17 -5.75 6.78 3.41
CA ALA A 17 -4.64 7.60 3.85
C ALA A 17 -4.09 7.05 5.16
N LEU A 18 -2.78 6.89 5.21
CA LEU A 18 -2.06 6.43 6.39
C LEU A 18 -1.45 7.65 7.08
N TYR A 19 -1.77 7.84 8.34
CA TYR A 19 -1.31 8.96 9.15
C TYR A 19 -0.47 8.49 10.32
N GLU A 20 0.52 9.28 10.69
CA GLU A 20 1.24 9.17 11.96
C GLU A 20 0.36 9.67 13.13
N PRO A 21 0.72 9.36 14.40
CA PRO A 21 -0.01 9.86 15.57
C PRO A 21 -0.13 11.39 15.66
N HIS A 22 0.67 12.13 14.90
CA HIS A 22 0.68 13.60 14.83
C HIS A 22 -0.10 14.15 13.62
N ASP A 23 -0.99 13.34 13.01
CA ASP A 23 -1.79 13.68 11.82
C ASP A 23 -0.95 14.00 10.56
N GLN A 24 0.32 13.60 10.53
CA GLN A 24 1.17 13.70 9.33
C GLN A 24 0.83 12.56 8.36
N LEU A 25 0.52 12.91 7.10
CA LEU A 25 0.26 11.93 6.05
C LEU A 25 1.55 11.19 5.67
N LEU A 26 1.58 9.88 5.88
CA LEU A 26 2.72 9.01 5.55
C LEU A 26 2.62 8.45 4.15
N ALA A 27 1.43 7.94 3.81
CA ALA A 27 1.15 7.37 2.51
C ALA A 27 -0.27 7.60 2.06
N ARG A 28 -0.43 7.56 0.74
CA ARG A 28 -1.72 7.39 0.09
C ARG A 28 -1.74 6.06 -0.65
N PHE A 29 -2.77 5.28 -0.37
CA PHE A 29 -3.11 4.05 -1.06
C PHE A 29 -4.36 4.29 -1.92
N GLN A 30 -4.33 3.82 -3.17
CA GLN A 30 -5.49 3.82 -4.04
C GLN A 30 -5.59 2.48 -4.77
N CYS A 31 -6.70 1.78 -4.57
CA CYS A 31 -7.00 0.56 -5.34
C CYS A 31 -7.48 0.95 -6.74
N LEU A 32 -6.79 0.48 -7.78
CA LEU A 32 -7.06 0.71 -9.20
C LEU A 32 -7.68 -0.55 -9.82
N ILE A 33 -8.88 -0.41 -10.39
CA ILE A 33 -9.55 -1.44 -11.18
C ILE A 33 -9.78 -0.84 -12.57
N SER A 34 -8.89 -1.14 -13.51
CA SER A 34 -8.99 -0.76 -14.93
C SER A 34 -9.28 -2.00 -15.77
N GLU A 35 -9.86 -1.85 -16.98
CA GLU A 35 -10.18 -2.97 -17.87
C GLU A 35 -8.94 -3.84 -18.14
N GLY A 36 -8.82 -4.95 -17.41
CA GLY A 36 -7.73 -5.93 -17.51
C GLY A 36 -6.52 -5.71 -16.60
N GLN A 37 -6.47 -4.65 -15.79
CA GLN A 37 -5.37 -4.38 -14.86
C GLN A 37 -5.89 -3.99 -13.48
N GLU A 38 -5.63 -4.87 -12.51
CA GLU A 38 -5.88 -4.62 -11.09
C GLU A 38 -4.56 -4.31 -10.41
N GLY A 39 -4.56 -3.31 -9.53
CA GLY A 39 -3.35 -2.97 -8.79
C GLY A 39 -3.58 -1.91 -7.74
N ILE A 40 -2.49 -1.56 -7.06
CA ILE A 40 -2.50 -0.57 -5.98
C ILE A 40 -1.49 0.50 -6.29
N PHE A 41 -1.95 1.75 -6.30
CA PHE A 41 -1.10 2.91 -6.34
C PHE A 41 -0.72 3.30 -4.92
N ILE A 42 0.57 3.45 -4.68
CA ILE A 42 1.14 3.84 -3.39
C ILE A 42 2.05 5.04 -3.63
N GLU A 43 1.83 6.08 -2.83
CA GLU A 43 2.66 7.29 -2.78
C GLU A 43 3.22 7.44 -1.37
N ASN A 44 4.55 7.50 -1.23
CA ASN A 44 5.21 7.85 0.01
C ASN A 44 5.32 9.38 0.12
N MET A 45 4.56 9.96 1.05
CA MET A 45 4.47 11.39 1.28
C MET A 45 5.48 11.89 2.33
N THR A 46 6.32 11.01 2.86
CA THR A 46 7.35 11.34 3.85
C THR A 46 8.66 11.77 3.20
N GLU A 47 9.53 12.41 4.00
CA GLU A 47 10.92 12.75 3.63
C GLU A 47 11.89 11.57 3.77
N GLY A 48 11.43 10.43 4.29
CA GLY A 48 12.24 9.25 4.57
C GLY A 48 11.85 8.03 3.75
N MET A 49 12.62 6.95 3.90
CA MET A 49 12.21 5.65 3.39
C MET A 49 11.25 4.98 4.37
N ILE A 50 10.27 4.24 3.86
CA ILE A 50 9.28 3.54 4.67
C ILE A 50 8.97 2.17 4.06
N PHE A 51 8.86 1.18 4.94
CA PHE A 51 8.30 -0.11 4.59
C PHE A 51 6.79 -0.09 4.81
N TYR A 52 6.05 -0.58 3.82
CA TYR A 52 4.64 -0.90 4.02
C TYR A 52 4.46 -2.40 4.00
N ARG A 53 3.49 -2.91 4.76
CA ARG A 53 3.00 -4.27 4.65
C ARG A 53 1.70 -4.25 3.84
N VAL A 54 1.74 -4.86 2.66
CA VAL A 54 0.54 -5.09 1.84
C VAL A 54 -0.09 -6.39 2.31
N CYS A 55 -1.33 -6.33 2.75
CA CYS A 55 -2.07 -7.47 3.27
C CYS A 55 -3.25 -7.82 2.37
N LYS A 56 -3.44 -9.11 2.12
CA LYS A 56 -4.61 -9.71 1.48
C LYS A 56 -5.46 -10.41 2.53
N ASN A 57 -6.71 -9.99 2.72
CA ASN A 57 -7.62 -10.51 3.74
C ASN A 57 -6.97 -10.57 5.13
N GLY A 58 -6.24 -9.51 5.49
CA GLY A 58 -5.50 -9.40 6.76
C GLY A 58 -4.18 -10.18 6.84
N LYS A 59 -3.79 -10.95 5.81
CA LYS A 59 -2.51 -11.67 5.78
C LYS A 59 -1.47 -10.93 4.93
N PRO A 60 -0.24 -10.71 5.40
CA PRO A 60 0.81 -10.09 4.59
C PRO A 60 1.11 -10.92 3.33
N ILE A 61 1.21 -10.23 2.20
CA ILE A 61 1.63 -10.81 0.92
C ILE A 61 2.86 -10.12 0.33
N MET A 62 3.22 -8.93 0.86
CA MET A 62 4.37 -8.15 0.38
C MET A 62 4.82 -7.13 1.41
N ILE A 63 6.12 -6.84 1.44
CA ILE A 63 6.70 -5.75 2.24
C ILE A 63 7.55 -4.83 1.34
N PRO A 64 6.92 -3.98 0.50
CA PRO A 64 7.65 -3.07 -0.37
C PRO A 64 8.33 -1.93 0.41
N LEU A 65 9.55 -1.61 -0.01
CA LEU A 65 10.27 -0.38 0.37
C LEU A 65 9.89 0.76 -0.58
N PHE A 66 9.54 1.91 0.01
CA PHE A 66 9.32 3.15 -0.72
C PHE A 66 10.28 4.23 -0.26
N TYR A 67 10.98 4.85 -1.20
CA TYR A 67 11.81 6.02 -0.93
C TYR A 67 10.97 7.29 -0.78
N ALA A 68 11.56 8.34 -0.22
CA ALA A 68 10.91 9.63 -0.03
C ALA A 68 10.34 10.17 -1.36
N GLY A 69 9.06 10.56 -1.37
CA GLY A 69 8.36 11.07 -2.55
C GLY A 69 8.09 10.03 -3.65
N GLU A 70 8.43 8.76 -3.45
CA GLU A 70 8.26 7.73 -4.46
C GLU A 70 6.78 7.39 -4.70
N LYS A 71 6.45 7.14 -5.97
CA LYS A 71 5.12 6.72 -6.44
C LYS A 71 5.29 5.42 -7.22
N LYS A 72 4.59 4.36 -6.82
CA LYS A 72 4.58 3.09 -7.57
C LYS A 72 3.17 2.56 -7.70
N ILE A 73 2.96 1.83 -8.80
CA ILE A 73 1.81 0.96 -8.98
C ILE A 73 2.32 -0.47 -8.80
N LEU A 74 1.66 -1.25 -7.95
CA LEU A 74 1.90 -2.67 -7.78
C LEU A 74 0.74 -3.41 -8.42
N TYR A 75 0.99 -4.13 -9.52
CA TYR A 75 -0.04 -4.85 -10.24
C TYR A 75 -0.29 -6.21 -9.61
N PHE A 76 -1.55 -6.58 -9.42
CA PHE A 76 -1.93 -7.86 -8.83
C PHE A 76 -1.56 -9.05 -9.69
N GLN A 77 -1.37 -8.85 -10.99
CA GLN A 77 -0.87 -9.89 -11.90
C GLN A 77 0.52 -10.40 -11.49
N ASP A 78 1.33 -9.56 -10.85
CA ASP A 78 2.66 -9.91 -10.35
C ASP A 78 2.58 -10.74 -9.05
N TYR A 79 1.40 -10.85 -8.44
CA TYR A 79 1.18 -11.54 -7.17
C TYR A 79 0.18 -12.69 -7.38
N HIS A 80 0.72 -13.90 -7.49
CA HIS A 80 -0.11 -15.10 -7.56
C HIS A 80 -1.18 -15.06 -6.46
N HIS A 81 -2.44 -15.26 -6.85
CA HIS A 81 -3.61 -15.42 -5.98
C HIS A 81 -4.34 -14.17 -5.49
N VAL A 82 -4.04 -12.94 -5.91
CA VAL A 82 -4.95 -11.81 -5.62
C VAL A 82 -6.17 -11.88 -6.55
N LYS A 83 -7.37 -11.77 -5.98
CA LYS A 83 -8.66 -11.77 -6.67
C LYS A 83 -9.42 -10.49 -6.35
N GLN A 84 -10.38 -10.16 -7.21
CA GLN A 84 -11.23 -8.97 -7.04
C GLN A 84 -11.98 -8.93 -5.69
N GLU A 85 -12.33 -10.09 -5.12
CA GLU A 85 -13.06 -10.15 -3.84
C GLU A 85 -12.16 -10.01 -2.62
N ASP A 86 -10.84 -10.04 -2.79
CA ASP A 86 -9.91 -9.93 -1.68
C ASP A 86 -9.87 -8.50 -1.15
N GLU A 87 -9.91 -8.37 0.17
CA GLU A 87 -9.65 -7.10 0.83
C GLU A 87 -8.13 -6.83 0.82
N ILE A 88 -7.73 -5.76 0.15
CA ILE A 88 -6.33 -5.30 0.15
C ILE A 88 -6.18 -4.13 1.10
N THR A 89 -5.30 -4.30 2.08
CA THR A 89 -4.97 -3.26 3.07
C THR A 89 -3.49 -2.95 3.03
N LEU A 90 -3.16 -1.69 3.34
CA LEU A 90 -1.80 -1.20 3.48
C LEU A 90 -1.59 -0.77 4.93
N LEU A 91 -0.57 -1.31 5.58
CA LEU A 91 -0.23 -0.94 6.96
C LEU A 91 1.21 -0.43 7.01
N PRO A 92 1.51 0.65 7.76
CA PRO A 92 2.89 1.01 8.06
C PRO A 92 3.60 -0.18 8.70
N HIS A 93 4.74 -0.57 8.16
CA HIS A 93 5.58 -1.57 8.80
C HIS A 93 6.60 -0.84 9.68
N THR A 94 6.26 -0.71 10.96
CA THR A 94 7.04 0.04 11.96
C THR A 94 7.99 -0.85 12.76
N GLU A 95 7.94 -2.17 12.55
CA GLU A 95 8.92 -3.09 13.12
C GLU A 95 10.22 -2.93 12.32
N GLU A 96 11.38 -2.97 13.00
CA GLU A 96 12.67 -2.98 12.32
C GLU A 96 12.74 -4.19 11.38
N TYR A 97 12.55 -3.97 10.08
CA TYR A 97 12.80 -4.99 9.09
C TYR A 97 14.32 -5.16 8.97
N ILE A 98 14.87 -6.13 9.68
CA ILE A 98 16.21 -6.62 9.42
C ILE A 98 16.12 -7.46 8.15
N PHE A 99 16.48 -6.87 7.01
CA PHE A 99 16.71 -7.65 5.80
C PHE A 99 17.93 -8.55 6.04
N ASP A 100 17.71 -9.78 6.49
CA ASP A 100 18.76 -10.78 6.73
C ASP A 100 19.07 -11.64 5.48
N GLY A 101 18.34 -11.40 4.38
CA GLY A 101 18.51 -12.09 3.10
C GLY A 101 18.07 -13.56 3.11
N SER A 102 17.44 -14.06 4.18
CA SER A 102 17.10 -15.47 4.32
C SER A 102 15.77 -15.89 3.68
N GLU A 103 14.93 -14.92 3.26
CA GLU A 103 13.60 -15.21 2.69
C GLU A 103 13.55 -15.15 1.15
N TYR A 104 14.68 -14.94 0.47
CA TYR A 104 14.79 -15.15 -0.98
C TYR A 104 15.22 -16.61 -1.27
N ASP A 105 14.31 -17.55 -1.01
CA ASP A 105 14.26 -18.83 -1.71
C ASP A 105 13.11 -18.74 -2.74
N GLY A 106 13.45 -18.29 -3.96
CA GLY A 106 12.52 -18.16 -5.09
C GLY A 106 13.20 -17.68 -6.36
#